data_AF-A0A2U9GIM6-F1
#
_entry.id   AF-A0A2U9GIM6-F1
#
_cell.length_a   1.000
_cell.length_b   1.000
_cell.length_c   1.000
_cell.angle_alpha   90.00
_cell.angle_beta   90.00
_cell.angle_gamma   90.00
#
_symmetry.space_group_name_H-M   'P 1'
#
loop_
_entity.id
_entity.type
_entity.pdbx_description
1 polymer ?
#
loop_
_entity_poly.entity_id
_entity_poly.type
_entity_poly.pdbx_seq_one_letter_code
_entity_poly.pdbx_strand_id
1 'polypeptide(L)'
;MCFVESKNALKPVISCAINLKSYLNSEIFTESPLILKSRENILEFLLLNHPIDCTICDQAGECDLQDHSLIHGVASKRFYKYKRMVDDKYIGPVIITAMTRCIHCTRCIRFCFEIAGLKELGIFGRGVYSEVGIYKSNGQLTSELSGNLIDLCPVGSFTKRLKKISLV
;
A
#
# COMPACT_ATOMS: atom_id res chain seq x y z
N MET A 1 4.29 -3.94 -8.61
CA MET A 1 4.65 -2.75 -9.42
C MET A 1 6.01 -2.93 -10.11
N CYS A 2 7.02 -3.39 -9.39
CA CYS A 2 8.38 -3.59 -9.85
C CYS A 2 8.62 -4.81 -10.77
N PHE A 3 7.64 -5.21 -11.59
CA PHE A 3 7.90 -6.25 -12.59
C PHE A 3 8.89 -5.72 -13.64
N VAL A 4 9.83 -6.59 -14.01
CA VAL A 4 10.79 -6.41 -15.10
C VAL A 4 10.89 -7.73 -15.89
N GLU A 5 11.27 -7.63 -17.15
CA GLU A 5 11.48 -8.79 -18.01
C GLU A 5 12.97 -9.09 -18.09
N SER A 6 13.34 -10.36 -18.03
CA SER A 6 14.72 -10.81 -18.21
C SER A 6 14.73 -11.79 -19.37
N LYS A 7 15.70 -11.67 -20.27
CA LYS A 7 15.83 -12.51 -21.47
C LYS A 7 15.83 -14.02 -21.18
N ASN A 8 16.32 -14.40 -20.00
CA ASN A 8 16.46 -15.80 -19.60
C ASN A 8 15.28 -16.30 -18.75
N ALA A 9 14.27 -15.46 -18.47
CA ALA A 9 13.14 -15.80 -17.62
C ALA A 9 11.87 -16.00 -18.46
N LEU A 10 11.15 -17.10 -18.21
CA LEU A 10 9.87 -17.41 -18.88
C LEU A 10 8.70 -16.50 -18.43
N LYS A 11 8.84 -15.82 -17.30
CA LYS A 11 7.80 -14.98 -16.69
C LYS A 11 8.41 -13.66 -16.20
N PRO A 12 7.61 -12.58 -16.10
CA PRO A 12 8.03 -11.34 -15.46
C PRO A 12 8.57 -11.61 -14.06
N VAL A 13 9.69 -10.96 -13.76
CA VAL A 13 10.43 -11.15 -12.51
C VAL A 13 10.31 -9.90 -11.64
N ILE A 14 10.33 -10.08 -10.31
CA ILE A 14 10.09 -9.00 -9.34
C ILE A 14 11.43 -8.35 -8.97
N SER A 15 11.70 -7.14 -9.45
CA SER A 15 13.03 -6.54 -9.32
C SER A 15 13.46 -6.29 -7.88
N CYS A 16 12.54 -5.98 -6.97
CA CYS A 16 12.88 -5.67 -5.57
C CYS A 16 13.30 -6.87 -4.72
N ALA A 17 13.03 -8.11 -5.16
CA ALA A 17 13.31 -9.33 -4.40
C ALA A 17 14.42 -10.18 -5.03
N ILE A 18 14.88 -9.82 -6.22
CA ILE A 18 15.81 -10.64 -6.99
C ILE A 18 17.24 -10.23 -6.71
N ASN A 19 18.09 -11.24 -6.51
CA ASN A 19 19.53 -11.02 -6.46
C ASN A 19 20.09 -10.93 -7.89
N LEU A 20 20.77 -9.84 -8.21
CA LEU A 20 21.39 -9.64 -9.53
C LEU A 20 22.42 -10.73 -9.85
N LYS A 21 23.07 -11.34 -8.85
CA LYS A 21 24.05 -12.42 -9.08
C LYS A 21 23.42 -13.66 -9.72
N SER A 22 22.17 -13.99 -9.39
CA SER A 22 21.46 -15.10 -10.05
C SER A 22 21.10 -14.82 -11.52
N TYR A 23 21.25 -13.56 -11.95
CA TYR A 23 20.92 -13.06 -13.28
C TYR A 23 22.15 -12.43 -13.98
N LEU A 24 23.36 -12.80 -13.53
CA LEU A 24 24.63 -12.42 -14.15
C LEU A 24 24.56 -12.76 -15.65
N ASN A 25 24.80 -11.75 -16.49
CA ASN A 25 24.71 -11.78 -17.96
C ASN A 25 23.29 -11.82 -18.57
N SER A 26 22.24 -11.51 -17.80
CA SER A 26 20.90 -11.33 -18.36
C SER A 26 20.58 -9.85 -18.62
N GLU A 27 20.07 -9.58 -19.81
CA GLU A 27 19.51 -8.27 -20.18
C GLU A 27 18.17 -8.09 -19.47
N ILE A 28 17.99 -6.93 -18.83
CA ILE A 28 16.76 -6.55 -18.14
C ILE A 28 16.03 -5.52 -18.97
N PHE A 29 14.80 -5.84 -19.36
CA PHE A 29 13.91 -4.94 -20.08
C PHE A 29 12.84 -4.40 -19.13
N THR A 30 12.78 -3.08 -19.00
CA THR A 30 11.85 -2.36 -18.10
C THR A 30 10.62 -1.81 -18.80
N GLU A 31 10.67 -1.68 -20.12
CA GLU A 31 9.66 -1.02 -20.98
C GLU A 31 9.10 -1.93 -22.07
N SER A 32 9.33 -3.24 -21.97
CA SER A 32 8.74 -4.19 -22.91
C SER A 32 7.20 -4.16 -22.81
N PRO A 33 6.47 -4.48 -23.90
CA PRO A 33 5.01 -4.45 -23.90
C PRO A 33 4.40 -5.37 -22.84
N LEU A 34 5.06 -6.51 -22.54
CA LEU A 34 4.66 -7.43 -21.48
C LEU A 34 4.70 -6.76 -20.10
N ILE A 35 5.75 -5.96 -19.82
CA ILE A 35 5.95 -5.32 -18.52
C ILE A 35 5.04 -4.12 -18.34
N LEU A 36 4.85 -3.31 -19.38
CA LEU A 36 3.87 -2.23 -19.36
C LEU A 36 2.47 -2.80 -19.06
N LYS A 37 2.07 -3.87 -19.76
CA LYS A 37 0.78 -4.50 -19.50
C LYS A 37 0.67 -5.10 -18.10
N SER A 38 1.75 -5.66 -17.58
CA SER A 38 1.79 -6.21 -16.22
C SER A 38 1.61 -5.13 -15.16
N ARG A 39 2.20 -3.94 -15.35
CA ARG A 39 2.02 -2.78 -14.44
C ARG A 39 0.58 -2.27 -14.46
N GLU A 40 -0.02 -2.11 -15.64
CA GLU A 40 -1.44 -1.76 -15.79
C GLU A 40 -2.33 -2.73 -15.01
N ASN A 41 -2.14 -4.04 -15.19
CA ASN A 41 -2.95 -5.06 -14.53
C ASN A 41 -2.80 -5.01 -13.00
N ILE A 42 -1.58 -4.81 -12.47
CA ILE A 42 -1.37 -4.66 -11.02
C ILE A 42 -2.13 -3.44 -10.50
N LEU A 43 -2.02 -2.31 -11.18
CA LEU A 43 -2.70 -1.08 -10.76
C LEU A 43 -4.21 -1.25 -10.79
N GLU A 44 -4.74 -1.95 -11.79
CA GLU A 44 -6.16 -2.28 -11.82
C GLU A 44 -6.58 -3.15 -10.62
N PHE A 45 -5.78 -4.15 -10.22
CA PHE A 45 -6.07 -4.95 -9.02
C PHE A 45 -5.97 -4.14 -7.72
N LEU A 46 -5.01 -3.21 -7.62
CA LEU A 46 -4.90 -2.32 -6.46
C LEU A 46 -6.13 -1.40 -6.37
N LEU A 47 -6.55 -0.82 -7.50
CA LEU A 47 -7.69 0.10 -7.58
C LEU A 47 -9.06 -0.61 -7.57
N LEU A 48 -9.09 -1.93 -7.74
CA LEU A 48 -10.31 -2.75 -7.77
C LEU A 48 -11.15 -2.50 -6.51
N ASN A 49 -10.51 -2.63 -5.35
CA ASN A 49 -11.13 -2.47 -4.03
C ASN A 49 -10.74 -1.17 -3.32
N HIS A 50 -9.82 -0.38 -3.85
CA HIS A 50 -9.47 0.93 -3.27
C HIS A 50 -10.64 1.92 -3.43
N PRO A 51 -11.04 2.67 -2.40
CA PRO A 51 -12.20 3.58 -2.46
C PRO A 51 -11.93 4.78 -3.38
N ILE A 52 -12.99 5.49 -3.76
CA ILE A 52 -12.90 6.71 -4.60
C ILE A 52 -12.88 7.93 -3.67
N ASP A 53 -11.90 7.95 -2.76
CA ASP A 53 -11.83 8.90 -1.66
C ASP A 53 -10.84 10.04 -1.91
N CYS A 54 -10.26 10.15 -3.10
CA CYS A 54 -9.17 11.09 -3.35
C CYS A 54 -9.54 12.55 -3.04
N THR A 55 -10.82 12.94 -3.09
CA THR A 55 -11.26 14.30 -2.76
C THR A 55 -11.26 14.60 -1.26
N ILE A 56 -11.31 13.58 -0.41
CA ILE A 56 -11.35 13.68 1.06
C ILE A 56 -10.11 13.06 1.73
N CYS A 57 -9.16 12.58 0.92
CA CYS A 57 -7.96 11.92 1.38
C CYS A 57 -6.87 12.96 1.65
N ASP A 58 -6.31 12.98 2.86
CA ASP A 58 -5.27 13.95 3.23
C ASP A 58 -3.99 13.83 2.39
N GLN A 59 -3.69 12.62 1.89
CA GLN A 59 -2.53 12.36 1.01
C GLN A 59 -2.83 12.59 -0.48
N ALA A 60 -3.98 13.16 -0.84
CA ALA A 60 -4.27 13.45 -2.24
C ALA A 60 -3.26 14.47 -2.80
N GLY A 61 -2.68 14.15 -3.95
CA GLY A 61 -1.62 14.96 -4.58
C GLY A 61 -0.18 14.58 -4.19
N GLU A 62 0.01 13.78 -3.14
CA GLU A 62 1.32 13.21 -2.74
C GLU A 62 1.30 11.68 -2.63
N CYS A 63 0.24 11.04 -3.13
CA CYS A 63 0.01 9.61 -3.00
C CYS A 63 0.73 8.82 -4.11
N ASP A 64 1.65 7.92 -3.73
CA ASP A 64 2.36 7.02 -4.64
C ASP A 64 1.39 6.27 -5.59
N LEU A 65 0.24 5.82 -5.06
CA LEU A 65 -0.74 5.08 -5.85
C LEU A 65 -1.40 5.95 -6.92
N GLN A 66 -1.63 7.22 -6.61
CA GLN A 66 -2.18 8.18 -7.57
C GLN A 66 -1.17 8.44 -8.70
N ASP A 67 0.08 8.68 -8.35
CA ASP A 67 1.16 8.94 -9.31
C ASP A 67 1.41 7.74 -10.21
N HIS A 68 1.51 6.53 -9.63
CA HIS A 68 1.65 5.32 -10.42
C HIS A 68 0.43 5.06 -11.31
N SER A 69 -0.78 5.36 -10.85
CA SER A 69 -1.99 5.26 -11.67
C SER A 69 -1.99 6.25 -12.84
N LEU A 70 -1.41 7.44 -12.66
CA LEU A 70 -1.30 8.43 -13.73
C LEU A 70 -0.28 8.00 -14.79
N ILE A 71 0.87 7.45 -14.36
CA ILE A 71 1.99 7.10 -15.25
C ILE A 71 1.75 5.77 -15.98
N HIS A 72 1.21 4.76 -15.28
CA HIS A 72 1.12 3.38 -15.77
C HIS A 72 -0.29 2.79 -15.72
N GLY A 73 -1.29 3.55 -15.27
CA GLY A 73 -2.66 3.06 -15.15
C GLY A 73 -3.44 3.12 -16.47
N VAL A 74 -4.57 2.41 -16.50
CA VAL A 74 -5.52 2.45 -17.61
C VAL A 74 -6.58 3.51 -17.34
N ALA A 75 -6.97 4.28 -18.35
CA ALA A 75 -7.94 5.36 -18.21
C ALA A 75 -9.36 4.89 -17.82
N SER A 76 -9.70 3.62 -18.08
CA SER A 76 -11.04 3.07 -17.86
C SER A 76 -11.03 1.97 -16.81
N LYS A 77 -12.12 1.91 -16.03
CA LYS A 77 -12.36 0.88 -15.02
C LYS A 77 -13.22 -0.24 -15.61
N ARG A 78 -12.86 -1.50 -15.36
CA ARG A 78 -13.67 -2.68 -15.77
C ARG A 78 -14.53 -3.26 -14.65
N PHE A 79 -14.24 -2.89 -13.39
CA PHE A 79 -14.91 -3.41 -12.22
C PHE A 79 -16.09 -2.51 -11.78
N TYR A 80 -17.32 -3.01 -11.86
CA TYR A 80 -18.54 -2.26 -11.51
C TYR A 80 -19.32 -2.85 -10.33
N LYS A 81 -18.73 -3.78 -9.56
CA LYS A 81 -19.37 -4.39 -8.39
C LYS A 81 -19.05 -3.62 -7.11
N TYR A 82 -19.73 -3.99 -6.03
CA TYR A 82 -19.48 -3.47 -4.69
C TYR A 82 -18.02 -3.73 -4.28
N LYS A 83 -17.37 -2.68 -3.78
CA LYS A 83 -16.03 -2.73 -3.20
C LYS A 83 -16.14 -3.20 -1.75
N ARG A 84 -15.09 -3.86 -1.25
CA ARG A 84 -15.00 -4.17 0.18
C ARG A 84 -14.90 -2.87 1.00
N MET A 85 -15.44 -2.90 2.21
CA MET A 85 -15.25 -1.87 3.22
C MET A 85 -14.68 -2.53 4.47
N VAL A 86 -13.86 -1.79 5.20
CA VAL A 86 -13.17 -2.23 6.41
C VAL A 86 -13.36 -1.14 7.45
N ASP A 87 -13.66 -1.55 8.68
CA ASP A 87 -13.80 -0.61 9.79
C ASP A 87 -12.44 -0.02 10.17
N ASP A 88 -12.46 1.29 10.44
CA ASP A 88 -11.27 1.98 10.93
C ASP A 88 -10.90 1.51 12.33
N LYS A 89 -9.59 1.36 12.57
CA LYS A 89 -9.06 0.79 13.81
C LYS A 89 -8.34 1.87 14.60
N TYR A 90 -8.69 2.00 15.87
CA TYR A 90 -7.93 2.88 16.74
C TYR A 90 -6.55 2.28 17.04
N ILE A 91 -5.47 2.98 16.65
CA ILE A 91 -4.09 2.55 16.88
C ILE A 91 -3.30 3.51 17.78
N GLY A 92 -3.92 4.59 18.26
CA GLY A 92 -3.31 5.56 19.14
C GLY A 92 -3.82 6.99 18.92
N PRO A 93 -3.32 7.97 19.69
CA PRO A 93 -3.80 9.35 19.64
C PRO A 93 -3.19 10.18 18.49
N VAL A 94 -2.06 9.78 17.92
CA VAL A 94 -1.32 10.56 16.92
C VAL A 94 -1.79 10.31 15.49
N ILE A 95 -2.24 9.08 15.20
CA ILE A 95 -2.56 8.63 13.84
C ILE A 95 -4.06 8.32 13.74
N ILE A 96 -4.68 8.81 12.67
CA ILE A 96 -6.00 8.37 12.21
C ILE A 96 -5.80 7.31 11.15
N THR A 97 -6.62 6.26 11.18
CA THR A 97 -6.58 5.20 10.18
C THR A 97 -7.80 5.28 9.27
N ALA A 98 -7.59 5.10 7.98
CA ALA A 98 -8.63 4.85 6.98
C ALA A 98 -8.34 3.51 6.29
N MET A 99 -8.76 2.40 6.90
CA MET A 99 -8.27 1.05 6.51
C MET A 99 -8.86 0.54 5.19
N THR A 100 -9.96 1.15 4.73
CA THR A 100 -10.52 0.93 3.38
C THR A 100 -9.52 1.29 2.27
N ARG A 101 -8.67 2.31 2.51
CA ARG A 101 -7.65 2.80 1.56
C ARG A 101 -6.39 1.92 1.52
N CYS A 102 -6.19 1.07 2.52
CA CYS A 102 -5.01 0.22 2.61
C CYS A 102 -4.95 -0.79 1.44
N ILE A 103 -3.79 -0.85 0.78
CA ILE A 103 -3.48 -1.81 -0.29
C ILE A 103 -2.70 -3.05 0.18
N HIS A 104 -2.59 -3.25 1.50
CA HIS A 104 -1.91 -4.39 2.13
C HIS A 104 -0.45 -4.60 1.69
N CYS A 105 0.28 -3.51 1.41
CA CYS A 105 1.70 -3.59 1.03
C CYS A 105 2.62 -4.07 2.18
N THR A 106 2.12 -4.12 3.41
CA THR A 106 2.83 -4.53 4.65
C THR A 106 4.05 -3.69 5.04
N ARG A 107 4.30 -2.53 4.38
CA ARG A 107 5.38 -1.60 4.76
C ARG A 107 5.31 -1.18 6.24
N CYS A 108 4.12 -0.81 6.70
CA CYS A 108 3.89 -0.40 8.09
C CYS A 108 4.21 -1.49 9.11
N ILE A 109 3.77 -2.73 8.85
CA ILE A 109 4.02 -3.89 9.72
C ILE A 109 5.53 -4.14 9.82
N ARG A 110 6.23 -4.13 8.69
CA ARG A 110 7.69 -4.32 8.65
C ARG A 110 8.43 -3.21 9.39
N PHE A 111 8.03 -1.95 9.21
CA PHE A 111 8.64 -0.84 9.95
C PHE A 111 8.42 -0.96 11.46
N CYS A 112 7.20 -1.29 11.89
CA CYS A 112 6.92 -1.51 13.30
C CYS A 112 7.81 -2.61 13.87
N PHE A 113 7.92 -3.74 13.14
CA PHE A 113 8.69 -4.90 13.60
C PHE A 113 10.21 -4.69 13.57
N GLU A 114 10.75 -4.17 12.46
CA GLU A 114 12.18 -4.08 12.19
C GLU A 114 12.82 -2.82 12.80
N ILE A 115 12.13 -1.67 12.78
CA ILE A 115 12.70 -0.37 13.17
C ILE A 115 12.15 0.10 14.52
N ALA A 116 10.83 0.13 14.68
CA ALA A 116 10.22 0.60 15.93
C ALA A 116 10.27 -0.45 17.06
N GLY A 117 10.65 -1.70 16.76
CA GLY A 117 10.71 -2.80 17.73
C GLY A 117 9.35 -3.26 18.28
N LEU A 118 8.25 -2.83 17.67
CA LEU A 118 6.87 -3.16 18.06
C LEU A 118 6.33 -4.35 17.27
N LYS A 119 5.70 -5.30 17.96
CA LYS A 119 5.10 -6.50 17.36
C LYS A 119 3.56 -6.48 17.37
N GLU A 120 2.96 -5.33 17.66
CA GLU A 120 1.51 -5.21 17.86
C GLU A 120 0.74 -5.03 16.55
N LEU A 121 1.34 -4.36 15.55
CA LEU A 121 0.74 -4.14 14.25
C LEU A 121 0.92 -5.40 13.38
N GLY A 122 -0.17 -5.91 12.84
CA GLY A 122 -0.16 -7.11 12.01
C GLY A 122 -1.21 -7.08 10.91
N ILE A 123 -1.27 -8.17 10.15
CA ILE A 123 -2.34 -8.45 9.20
C ILE A 123 -3.18 -9.61 9.71
N PHE A 124 -4.49 -9.41 9.76
CA PHE A 124 -5.46 -10.40 10.25
C PHE A 124 -6.40 -10.80 9.12
N GLY A 125 -6.98 -11.99 9.21
CA GLY A 125 -7.84 -12.53 8.16
C GLY A 125 -7.07 -13.14 6.99
N ARG A 126 -7.77 -13.40 5.89
CA ARG A 126 -7.20 -14.00 4.68
C ARG A 126 -7.90 -13.49 3.42
N GLY A 127 -7.13 -13.33 2.34
CA GLY A 127 -7.66 -12.95 1.03
C GLY A 127 -8.25 -11.54 1.06
N VAL A 128 -9.45 -11.37 0.54
CA VAL A 128 -10.11 -10.06 0.43
C VAL A 128 -10.51 -9.49 1.80
N TYR A 129 -10.74 -10.36 2.79
CA TYR A 129 -11.07 -10.00 4.17
C TYR A 129 -9.84 -9.75 5.05
N SER A 130 -8.68 -9.53 4.44
CA SER A 130 -7.47 -9.19 5.20
C SER A 130 -7.58 -7.76 5.74
N GLU A 131 -7.20 -7.54 6.99
CA GLU A 131 -7.21 -6.25 7.66
C GLU A 131 -5.85 -5.98 8.30
N VAL A 132 -5.32 -4.77 8.15
CA VAL A 132 -4.11 -4.32 8.87
C VAL A 132 -4.57 -3.60 10.13
N GLY A 133 -3.95 -3.87 11.27
CA GLY A 133 -4.28 -3.21 12.51
C GLY A 133 -3.65 -3.86 13.73
N ILE A 134 -4.18 -3.56 14.91
CA ILE A 134 -3.85 -4.23 16.16
C ILE A 134 -5.05 -5.11 16.54
N TYR A 135 -4.81 -6.37 16.92
CA TYR A 135 -5.89 -7.32 17.21
C TYR A 135 -6.64 -6.98 18.51
N LYS A 136 -5.91 -6.48 19.52
CA LYS A 136 -6.47 -6.15 20.83
C LYS A 136 -7.35 -4.90 20.72
N SER A 137 -8.58 -4.96 21.25
CA SER A 137 -9.56 -3.87 21.19
C SER A 137 -9.06 -2.52 21.72
N ASN A 138 -8.13 -2.53 22.68
CA ASN A 138 -7.49 -1.34 23.26
C ASN A 138 -5.98 -1.28 23.00
N GLY A 139 -5.47 -2.01 22.00
CA GLY A 139 -4.06 -1.95 21.63
C GLY A 139 -3.72 -0.60 20.99
N GLN A 140 -2.61 0.00 21.40
CA GLN A 140 -2.14 1.28 20.87
C GLN A 140 -0.64 1.17 20.60
N LEU A 141 -0.19 1.76 19.51
CA LEU A 141 1.23 1.88 19.25
C LEU A 141 1.86 2.79 20.30
N THR A 142 2.70 2.20 21.16
CA THR A 142 3.36 2.91 22.27
C THR A 142 4.69 3.54 21.89
N SER A 143 5.23 3.24 20.71
CA SER A 143 6.52 3.78 20.26
C SER A 143 6.43 5.26 19.86
N GLU A 144 7.44 6.00 20.25
CA GLU A 144 7.73 7.37 19.83
C GLU A 144 7.91 7.52 18.32
N LEU A 145 8.35 6.47 17.62
CA LEU A 145 8.54 6.45 16.17
C LEU A 145 7.27 6.08 15.39
N SER A 146 6.15 5.81 16.08
CA SER A 146 4.90 5.40 15.45
C SER A 146 4.38 6.43 14.44
N GLY A 147 4.61 7.74 14.68
CA GLY A 147 4.21 8.82 13.77
C GLY A 147 4.78 8.72 12.36
N ASN A 148 5.96 8.09 12.20
CA ASN A 148 6.62 7.92 10.91
C ASN A 148 5.88 6.95 9.97
N LEU A 149 4.87 6.23 10.48
CA LEU A 149 4.00 5.39 9.67
C LEU A 149 3.19 6.20 8.63
N ILE A 150 2.94 7.48 8.88
CA ILE A 150 2.23 8.37 7.96
C ILE A 150 3.04 8.53 6.68
N ASP A 151 4.32 8.91 6.81
CA ASP A 151 5.22 9.14 5.67
C ASP A 151 5.58 7.84 4.95
N LEU A 152 5.65 6.73 5.68
CA LEU A 152 5.96 5.43 5.10
C LEU A 152 4.81 4.86 4.26
N CYS A 153 3.56 5.31 4.48
CA CYS A 153 2.41 4.71 3.82
C CYS A 153 2.34 5.16 2.34
N PRO A 154 2.20 4.25 1.36
CA PRO A 154 2.01 4.61 -0.06
C PRO A 154 0.71 5.36 -0.37
N VAL A 155 -0.23 5.28 0.56
CA VAL A 155 -1.65 5.58 0.38
C VAL A 155 -2.16 6.19 1.67
N GLY A 156 -3.24 6.97 1.60
CA GLY A 156 -3.79 7.71 2.74
C GLY A 156 -4.52 6.85 3.76
N SER A 157 -3.97 5.68 4.10
CA SER A 157 -4.47 4.77 5.13
C SER A 157 -4.06 5.18 6.54
N PHE A 158 -2.93 5.90 6.68
CA PHE A 158 -2.49 6.50 7.94
C PHE A 158 -2.37 8.00 7.71
N THR A 159 -3.10 8.80 8.48
CA THR A 159 -3.01 10.26 8.41
C THR A 159 -2.81 10.86 9.79
N LYS A 160 -2.26 12.07 9.83
CA LYS A 160 -2.00 12.75 11.10
C LYS A 160 -3.31 13.15 11.74
N ARG A 161 -3.52 12.74 13.00
CA ARG A 161 -4.58 13.32 13.82
C ARG A 161 -4.15 14.73 14.21
N LEU A 162 -4.40 15.70 13.33
CA LEU A 162 -4.43 17.08 13.77
C LEU A 162 -5.51 17.15 14.85
N LYS A 163 -5.11 17.62 16.05
CA LYS A 163 -6.05 17.97 17.12
C LYS A 163 -7.19 18.70 16.43
N LYS A 164 -8.42 18.16 16.50
CA LYS A 164 -9.62 18.75 15.90
C LYS A 164 -9.42 20.25 15.92
N ILE A 165 -9.42 20.90 14.76
CA ILE A 165 -9.84 22.30 14.73
C ILE A 165 -11.13 22.25 15.51
N SER A 166 -11.08 22.80 16.72
CA SER A 166 -12.24 23.02 17.55
C SER A 166 -13.11 23.91 16.67
N LEU A 167 -14.00 23.28 15.92
CA LEU A 167 -15.22 23.87 15.41
C LEU A 167 -15.98 24.27 16.66
N VAL A 168 -15.57 25.42 17.20
CA VAL A 168 -16.44 26.34 17.91
C VAL A 168 -17.38 26.91 16.86
#